data_AF-A0A838D260-F1
#
_entry.id   AF-A0A838D260-F1
#
_cell.length_a   1.000
_cell.length_b   1.000
_cell.length_c   1.000
_cell.angle_alpha   90.00
_cell.angle_beta   90.00
_cell.angle_gamma   90.00
#
_symmetry.space_group_name_H-M   'P 1'
#
loop_
_entity.id
_entity.type
_entity.pdbx_description
1 polymer ?
#
loop_
_entity_poly.entity_id
_entity_poly.type
_entity_poly.pdbx_seq_one_letter_code
_entity_poly.pdbx_strand_id
1 'polypeptide(L)'
;MRKVFRDRVSTSISWPFLIKLINGLTWALPFLLIPFFQKYYPFLLLTGLSLGNISTFIFLKKYSKIFSIEQLITGALLLSSLLIVTIYYNYTDHYEMILFSTRVMISVSYGIGGLVGYFKNTDDNATAAAASSSSLH
;
A
#
# COMPACT_ATOMS: atom_id res chain seq x y z
N MET A 1 -1.11 -5.19 16.88
CA MET A 1 -1.01 -4.02 15.96
C MET A 1 -0.01 -2.94 16.38
N ARG A 2 0.04 -2.49 17.66
CA ARG A 2 0.95 -1.38 18.07
C ARG A 2 2.46 -1.61 17.84
N LYS A 3 3.00 -2.82 18.04
CA LYS A 3 4.45 -3.08 17.86
C LYS A 3 4.88 -2.93 16.40
N VAL A 4 4.22 -3.61 15.47
CA VAL A 4 4.56 -3.58 14.03
C VAL A 4 4.47 -2.18 13.45
N PHE A 5 3.45 -1.39 13.83
CA PHE A 5 3.33 0.01 13.39
C PHE A 5 4.45 0.88 13.98
N ARG A 6 4.74 0.73 15.28
CA ARG A 6 5.82 1.47 15.95
C ARG A 6 7.20 1.15 15.36
N ASP A 7 7.45 -0.12 15.04
CA ASP A 7 8.73 -0.56 14.48
C ASP A 7 8.93 -0.03 13.06
N ARG A 8 7.86 0.07 12.25
CA ARG A 8 7.89 0.69 10.91
C ARG A 8 8.09 2.21 10.95
N VAL A 9 7.42 2.90 11.87
CA VAL A 9 7.57 4.36 12.05
C VAL A 9 8.95 4.70 12.63
N SER A 10 9.43 3.90 13.57
CA SER A 10 10.78 4.01 14.13
C SER A 10 11.87 3.81 13.06
N THR A 11 11.69 2.84 12.16
CA THR A 11 12.68 2.54 11.12
C THR A 11 12.59 3.43 9.89
N SER A 12 11.47 4.12 9.62
CA SER A 12 11.41 5.12 8.54
C SER A 12 12.12 6.42 8.92
N ILE A 13 12.30 6.70 10.22
CA ILE A 13 13.07 7.84 10.72
C ILE A 13 14.57 7.70 10.38
N SER A 14 15.11 6.50 10.22
CA SER A 14 16.50 6.31 9.80
C SER A 14 16.74 6.48 8.30
N TRP A 15 15.67 6.62 7.49
CA TRP A 15 15.83 6.76 6.04
C TRP A 15 16.53 8.08 5.66
N PRO A 16 17.31 8.08 4.56
CA PRO A 16 17.83 9.32 3.99
C PRO A 16 16.70 10.30 3.69
N PHE A 17 16.96 11.60 3.90
CA PHE A 17 15.96 12.65 3.73
C PHE A 17 15.26 12.61 2.36
N LEU A 18 16.03 12.41 1.28
CA LEU A 18 15.49 12.31 -0.07
C LEU A 18 14.49 11.16 -0.22
N ILE A 19 14.71 10.03 0.44
CA ILE A 19 13.82 8.86 0.36
C ILE A 19 12.52 9.11 1.10
N LYS A 20 12.59 9.76 2.27
CA LYS A 20 11.40 10.21 3.00
C LYS A 20 10.58 11.18 2.16
N LEU A 21 11.25 12.12 1.50
CA LEU A 21 10.61 13.11 0.63
C LEU A 21 9.96 12.44 -0.58
N ILE A 22 10.66 11.56 -1.28
CA ILE A 22 10.11 10.81 -2.42
C ILE A 22 8.89 9.99 -1.97
N ASN A 23 8.99 9.25 -0.86
CA ASN A 23 7.86 8.48 -0.34
C ASN A 23 6.70 9.38 0.10
N GLY A 24 6.99 10.52 0.72
CA GLY A 24 5.98 11.50 1.09
C GLY A 24 5.26 12.06 -0.13
N LEU A 25 6.00 12.35 -1.21
CA LEU A 25 5.44 12.84 -2.47
C LEU A 25 4.61 11.79 -3.18
N THR A 26 5.02 10.51 -3.23
CA THR A 26 4.22 9.45 -3.87
C THR A 26 2.86 9.25 -3.19
N TRP A 27 2.79 9.49 -1.89
CA TRP A 27 1.53 9.55 -1.15
C TRP A 27 0.78 10.85 -1.38
N ALA A 28 1.39 12.00 -1.06
CA ALA A 28 0.68 13.26 -0.91
C ALA A 28 0.42 13.99 -2.23
N LEU A 29 1.31 13.87 -3.22
CA LEU A 29 1.22 14.65 -4.44
C LEU A 29 -0.08 14.38 -5.22
N PRO A 30 -0.51 13.13 -5.43
CA PRO A 30 -1.78 12.87 -6.13
C PRO A 30 -2.99 13.45 -5.39
N PHE A 31 -3.00 13.43 -4.04
CA PHE A 31 -4.06 14.05 -3.25
C PHE A 31 -4.03 15.58 -3.32
N LEU A 32 -2.84 16.18 -3.35
CA LEU A 32 -2.66 17.62 -3.49
C LEU A 32 -3.20 18.13 -4.84
N LEU A 33 -3.18 17.29 -5.87
CA LEU A 33 -3.69 17.63 -7.20
C LEU A 33 -5.23 17.57 -7.30
N ILE A 34 -5.92 16.87 -6.40
CA ILE A 34 -7.38 16.68 -6.45
C ILE A 34 -8.17 18.00 -6.53
N PRO A 35 -7.89 19.03 -5.71
CA PRO A 35 -8.64 20.29 -5.75
C PRO A 35 -8.55 21.00 -7.10
N PHE A 36 -7.42 20.84 -7.81
CA PHE A 36 -7.17 21.45 -9.12
C PHE A 36 -7.74 20.61 -10.27
N PHE A 37 -7.86 19.29 -10.07
CA PHE A 37 -8.21 18.31 -11.08
C PHE A 37 -9.36 17.41 -10.62
N GLN A 38 -10.49 18.01 -10.22
CA GLN A 38 -11.62 17.30 -9.61
C GLN A 38 -12.16 16.16 -10.47
N LYS A 39 -12.22 16.35 -11.81
CA LYS A 39 -12.62 15.32 -12.78
C LYS A 39 -11.73 14.06 -12.69
N TYR A 40 -10.48 14.22 -12.29
CA TYR A 40 -9.51 13.13 -12.20
C TYR A 40 -9.44 12.50 -10.81
N TYR A 41 -10.33 12.87 -9.88
CA TYR A 41 -10.37 12.37 -8.51
C TYR A 41 -10.17 10.85 -8.38
N PRO A 42 -10.96 9.97 -9.03
CA PRO A 42 -10.81 8.51 -8.86
C PRO A 42 -9.46 8.00 -9.35
N PHE A 43 -8.90 8.58 -10.41
CA PHE A 43 -7.59 8.21 -10.96
C PHE A 43 -6.45 8.68 -10.07
N LEU A 44 -6.52 9.92 -9.56
CA LEU A 44 -5.54 10.47 -8.62
C LEU A 44 -5.52 9.69 -7.30
N LEU A 45 -6.70 9.25 -6.83
CA LEU A 45 -6.82 8.37 -5.67
C LEU A 45 -6.10 7.04 -5.86
N LEU A 46 -6.42 6.32 -6.93
CA LEU A 46 -5.80 5.02 -7.21
C LEU A 46 -4.29 5.18 -7.49
N THR A 47 -3.87 6.27 -8.12
CA THR A 47 -2.46 6.59 -8.35
C THR A 47 -1.71 6.80 -7.04
N GLY A 48 -2.20 7.67 -6.14
CA GLY A 48 -1.56 7.94 -4.85
C GLY A 48 -1.49 6.71 -3.96
N LEU A 49 -2.58 5.96 -3.88
CA LEU A 49 -2.61 4.74 -3.06
C LEU A 49 -1.72 3.64 -3.64
N SER A 50 -1.69 3.44 -4.97
CA SER A 50 -0.83 2.43 -5.59
C SER A 50 0.65 2.78 -5.45
N LEU A 51 1.05 3.98 -5.90
CA LEU A 51 2.44 4.44 -5.83
C LEU A 51 2.94 4.53 -4.40
N GLY A 52 2.11 5.06 -3.48
CA GLY A 52 2.46 5.17 -2.07
C GLY A 52 2.74 3.82 -1.42
N ASN A 53 1.89 2.81 -1.65
CA ASN A 53 2.10 1.46 -1.10
C ASN A 53 3.32 0.77 -1.75
N ILE A 54 3.50 0.88 -3.08
CA ILE A 54 4.64 0.30 -3.79
C ILE A 54 5.96 0.95 -3.34
N SER A 55 6.02 2.28 -3.26
CA SER A 55 7.22 3.00 -2.81
C SER A 55 7.56 2.63 -1.37
N THR A 56 6.55 2.55 -0.51
CA THR A 56 6.71 2.16 0.89
C THR A 56 7.29 0.74 1.00
N PHE A 57 6.80 -0.21 0.21
CA PHE A 57 7.38 -1.55 0.14
C PHE A 57 8.85 -1.53 -0.28
N ILE A 58 9.18 -0.84 -1.38
CA ILE A 58 10.54 -0.77 -1.91
C ILE A 58 11.50 -0.20 -0.86
N PHE A 59 11.09 0.88 -0.19
CA PHE A 59 11.95 1.54 0.79
C PHE A 59 12.06 0.79 2.11
N LEU A 60 10.97 0.17 2.61
CA LEU A 60 11.04 -0.73 3.77
C LEU A 60 11.97 -1.91 3.50
N LYS A 61 11.87 -2.52 2.31
CA LYS A 61 12.74 -3.63 1.91
C LYS A 61 14.20 -3.20 1.83
N LYS A 62 14.48 -2.05 1.19
CA LYS A 62 15.84 -1.57 0.92
C LYS A 62 16.54 -0.98 2.14
N TYR A 63 15.87 -0.11 2.89
CA TYR A 63 16.50 0.69 3.95
C TYR A 63 16.22 0.17 5.35
N SER A 64 15.12 -0.57 5.57
CA SER A 64 14.77 -1.11 6.90
C SER A 64 14.90 -2.63 6.98
N LYS A 65 15.23 -3.32 5.88
CA LYS A 65 15.24 -4.79 5.76
C LYS A 65 13.91 -5.44 6.21
N ILE A 66 12.80 -4.68 6.12
CA ILE A 66 11.46 -5.15 6.47
C ILE A 66 10.76 -5.58 5.18
N PHE A 67 10.38 -6.85 5.11
CA PHE A 67 9.61 -7.39 3.99
C PHE A 67 8.10 -7.27 4.23
N SER A 68 7.52 -6.16 3.79
CA SER A 68 6.09 -5.86 3.95
C SER A 68 5.31 -6.22 2.67
N ILE A 69 5.15 -7.52 2.43
CA ILE A 69 4.50 -8.03 1.21
C ILE A 69 3.06 -7.50 1.06
N GLU A 70 2.37 -7.22 2.17
CA GLU A 70 1.02 -6.65 2.13
C GLU A 70 0.96 -5.30 1.42
N GLN A 71 2.00 -4.47 1.53
CA GLN A 71 2.08 -3.18 0.86
C GLN A 71 2.23 -3.37 -0.64
N LEU A 72 3.08 -4.32 -1.07
CA LEU A 72 3.25 -4.63 -2.48
C LEU A 72 1.94 -5.14 -3.11
N ILE A 73 1.28 -6.09 -2.45
CA ILE A 73 0.03 -6.68 -2.96
C ILE A 73 -1.07 -5.62 -3.04
N THR A 74 -1.25 -4.83 -1.99
CA THR A 74 -2.24 -3.74 -1.99
C THR A 74 -1.96 -2.77 -3.14
N GLY A 75 -0.70 -2.34 -3.28
CA GLY A 75 -0.30 -1.41 -4.33
C GLY A 75 -0.48 -1.96 -5.74
N ALA A 76 -0.15 -3.23 -5.97
CA ALA A 76 -0.31 -3.89 -7.27
C ALA A 76 -1.78 -4.08 -7.66
N LEU A 77 -2.64 -4.43 -6.70
CA LEU A 77 -4.09 -4.51 -6.93
C LEU A 77 -4.67 -3.15 -7.28
N LEU A 78 -4.31 -2.10 -6.53
CA LEU A 78 -4.74 -0.72 -6.82
C LEU A 78 -4.23 -0.22 -8.18
N LEU A 79 -3.01 -0.57 -8.57
CA LEU A 79 -2.47 -0.24 -9.88
C LEU A 79 -3.26 -0.95 -10.99
N SER A 80 -3.63 -2.21 -10.78
CA SER A 80 -4.48 -2.97 -11.70
C SER A 80 -5.87 -2.33 -11.81
N SER A 81 -6.45 -1.93 -10.67
CA SER A 81 -7.71 -1.19 -10.61
C SER A 81 -7.65 0.14 -11.36
N LEU A 82 -6.54 0.88 -11.27
CA LEU A 82 -6.33 2.11 -12.03
C LEU A 82 -6.44 1.86 -13.54
N LEU A 83 -5.80 0.81 -14.04
CA LEU A 83 -5.87 0.45 -15.46
C LEU A 83 -7.30 0.09 -15.87
N ILE A 84 -7.98 -0.74 -15.09
CA ILE A 84 -9.36 -1.16 -15.36
C ILE A 84 -10.30 0.06 -15.40
N VAL A 85 -10.23 0.92 -14.39
CA VAL A 85 -11.06 2.12 -14.29
C VAL A 85 -10.78 3.09 -15.43
N THR A 86 -9.51 3.23 -15.85
CA THR A 86 -9.13 4.07 -16.99
C THR A 86 -9.72 3.56 -18.30
N ILE A 87 -9.63 2.24 -18.55
CA ILE A 87 -10.22 1.63 -19.74
C ILE A 87 -11.75 1.80 -19.74
N TYR A 88 -12.39 1.55 -18.60
CA TYR A 88 -13.85 1.68 -18.47
C TYR A 88 -14.32 3.13 -18.65
N TYR A 89 -13.56 4.11 -18.14
CA TYR A 89 -13.85 5.53 -18.34
C TYR A 89 -13.85 5.93 -19.81
N ASN A 90 -12.82 5.52 -20.55
CA ASN A 90 -12.73 5.83 -21.98
C ASN A 90 -13.85 5.21 -22.81
N TYR A 91 -14.49 4.13 -22.33
CA TYR A 91 -15.58 3.46 -23.05
C TYR A 91 -16.97 4.00 -22.69
N THR A 92 -17.21 4.34 -21.42
CA THR A 92 -18.57 4.65 -20.93
C THR A 92 -18.80 6.11 -20.58
N ASP A 93 -17.75 6.87 -20.25
CA ASP A 93 -17.82 8.22 -19.64
C ASP A 93 -18.78 8.33 -18.42
N HIS A 94 -19.15 7.19 -17.81
CA HIS A 94 -20.07 7.14 -16.67
C HIS A 94 -19.32 7.37 -15.35
N TYR A 95 -19.11 8.65 -15.03
CA TYR A 95 -18.31 9.08 -13.89
C TYR A 95 -18.77 8.52 -12.53
N GLU A 96 -20.08 8.48 -12.27
CA GLU A 96 -20.62 7.98 -10.98
C GLU A 96 -20.33 6.49 -10.77
N MET A 97 -20.45 5.69 -11.84
CA MET A 97 -20.12 4.25 -11.79
C MET A 97 -18.63 4.02 -11.56
N ILE A 98 -17.77 4.90 -12.10
CA ILE A 98 -16.33 4.87 -11.87
C ILE A 98 -16.00 5.22 -10.43
N LEU A 99 -16.64 6.23 -9.87
CA LEU A 99 -16.45 6.64 -8.48
C LEU A 99 -16.83 5.49 -7.53
N PHE A 100 -17.98 4.85 -7.79
CA PHE A 100 -18.42 3.68 -7.05
C PHE A 100 -17.43 2.52 -7.17
N SER A 101 -17.06 2.16 -8.41
CA SER A 101 -16.13 1.05 -8.69
C SER A 101 -14.76 1.27 -8.05
N THR A 102 -14.26 2.51 -8.08
CA THR A 102 -13.00 2.89 -7.42
C THR A 102 -13.04 2.61 -5.93
N ARG A 103 -14.13 2.96 -5.24
CA ARG A 103 -14.27 2.70 -3.79
C ARG A 103 -14.30 1.22 -3.48
N VAL A 104 -15.02 0.42 -4.27
CA VAL A 104 -15.06 -1.04 -4.14
C VAL A 104 -13.68 -1.66 -4.38
N MET A 105 -12.98 -1.22 -5.42
CA MET A 105 -11.64 -1.71 -5.73
C MET A 105 -10.63 -1.38 -4.64
N ILE A 106 -10.70 -0.17 -4.07
CA ILE A 106 -9.87 0.23 -2.92
C ILE A 106 -10.17 -0.65 -1.71
N SER A 107 -11.45 -0.86 -1.37
CA SER A 107 -11.82 -1.66 -0.19
C SER A 107 -11.37 -3.11 -0.33
N VAL A 108 -11.55 -3.72 -1.50
CA VAL A 108 -11.08 -5.08 -1.81
C VAL A 108 -9.56 -5.16 -1.73
N SER A 109 -8.84 -4.20 -2.33
CA SER A 109 -7.37 -4.19 -2.33
C SER A 109 -6.79 -4.12 -0.92
N TYR A 110 -7.30 -3.20 -0.09
CA TYR A 110 -6.87 -3.07 1.29
C TYR A 110 -7.33 -4.24 2.17
N GLY A 111 -8.49 -4.82 1.89
CA GLY A 111 -8.96 -6.04 2.55
C GLY A 111 -8.01 -7.22 2.30
N ILE A 112 -7.66 -7.48 1.03
CA ILE A 112 -6.72 -8.54 0.64
C ILE A 112 -5.33 -8.27 1.22
N GLY A 113 -4.82 -7.04 1.10
CA GLY A 113 -3.54 -6.67 1.69
C GLY A 113 -3.49 -6.92 3.21
N GLY A 114 -4.52 -6.51 3.93
CA GLY A 114 -4.66 -6.74 5.36
C GLY A 114 -4.65 -8.22 5.73
N LEU A 115 -5.39 -9.05 4.99
CA LEU A 115 -5.41 -10.51 5.18
C LEU A 115 -4.04 -11.14 4.96
N VAL A 116 -3.33 -10.76 3.89
CA VAL A 116 -1.97 -11.27 3.64
C VAL A 116 -1.03 -10.88 4.79
N GLY A 117 -1.10 -9.64 5.25
CA GLY A 117 -0.31 -9.19 6.39
C GLY A 117 -0.64 -9.96 7.68
N TYR A 118 -1.91 -10.31 7.88
CA TYR A 118 -2.35 -11.11 9.03
C TYR A 118 -1.79 -12.54 9.01
N PHE A 119 -1.89 -13.23 7.87
CA PHE A 119 -1.38 -14.60 7.74
C PHE A 119 0.14 -14.64 7.89
N LYS A 120 0.87 -13.73 7.22
CA LYS A 120 2.33 -13.65 7.34
C LYS A 120 2.79 -13.49 8.78
N ASN A 121 2.16 -12.60 9.55
CA ASN A 121 2.54 -12.40 10.96
C ASN A 121 2.24 -13.65 11.81
N THR A 122 1.19 -14.39 11.49
CA THR A 122 0.84 -15.65 12.17
C THR A 122 1.93 -16.70 11.92
N ASP A 123 2.38 -16.83 10.68
CA ASP A 123 3.45 -17.77 10.29
C ASP A 123 4.80 -17.40 10.92
N ASP A 124 5.14 -16.10 10.93
CA ASP A 124 6.37 -15.58 11.55
C ASP A 124 6.40 -15.93 13.06
N ASN A 125 5.26 -15.78 13.75
CA ASN A 125 5.14 -16.11 15.18
C ASN A 125 5.20 -17.62 15.45
N ALA A 126 4.55 -18.44 14.62
CA ALA A 126 4.60 -19.89 14.73
C ALA A 126 6.02 -20.44 14.56
N THR A 127 6.75 -19.89 13.58
CA THR A 127 8.16 -20.26 13.30
C THR A 127 9.07 -19.87 14.47
N ALA A 128 8.90 -18.68 15.04
CA ALA A 128 9.67 -18.23 16.20
C ALA A 128 9.41 -19.10 17.45
N ALA A 129 8.17 -19.53 17.68
CA ALA A 129 7.83 -20.44 18.77
C ALA A 129 8.54 -21.79 18.61
N ALA A 130 8.51 -22.39 17.41
CA ALA A 130 9.17 -23.65 17.13
C ALA A 130 10.71 -23.59 17.30
N ALA A 131 11.33 -22.47 16.92
CA ALA A 131 12.77 -22.25 17.10
C ALA A 131 13.17 -22.11 18.59
N SER A 132 12.30 -21.53 19.41
CA SER A 132 12.56 -21.40 20.85
C SER A 132 12.47 -22.75 21.59
N SER A 133 11.55 -23.63 21.19
CA SER A 133 11.40 -24.95 21.81
C SER A 133 12.50 -25.94 21.42
N SER A 134 13.11 -25.80 20.24
CA SER A 134 14.24 -26.64 19.83
C SER A 134 15.56 -26.25 20.46
N SER A 135 15.73 -24.99 20.90
CA SER A 135 16.93 -24.50 21.58
C SER A 135 17.04 -24.89 23.06
N LEU A 136 15.98 -25.49 23.61
CA LEU A 136 15.89 -25.93 25.02
C LEU A 136 16.18 -27.43 25.21
N HIS A 137 16.54 -28.14 24.13
CA HIS A 137 16.97 -29.54 24.12
C HIS A 137 18.39 -29.65 23.60
#